data_AF-A0A934HGN8-F1
#
_entry.id   AF-A0A934HGN8-F1
#
_cell.length_a   1.000
_cell.length_b   1.000
_cell.length_c   1.000
_cell.angle_alpha   90.00
_cell.angle_beta   90.00
_cell.angle_gamma   90.00
#
_symmetry.space_group_name_H-M   'P 1'
#
loop_
_entity.id
_entity.type
_entity.pdbx_description
1 polymer ?
#
loop_
_entity_poly.entity_id
_entity_poly.type
_entity_poly.pdbx_seq_one_letter_code
_entity_poly.pdbx_strand_id
1 'polypeptide(L)'
;LWSAAVGDVWSNGPLKPAFKLPDSNRSRAHCALDLGEEEFTVGRPHPMIDNDLRIRRLLQEAADPTVAVIQLDLVLGYGAHPDPARELAPAIRQAREIAARAGRELLVISALTGTDDDPQNFTRQAQAFSAAGVTLCASNSDAARLAALIVNPNA
;
A
#
# COMPACT_ATOMS: atom_id res chain seq x y z
N LEU A 1 14.02 5.08 -7.07
CA LEU A 1 14.39 4.07 -6.05
C LEU A 1 14.13 2.66 -6.59
N TRP A 2 12.87 2.25 -6.70
CA TRP A 2 12.53 0.89 -7.18
C TRP A 2 13.12 0.55 -8.53
N SER A 3 13.10 1.46 -9.52
CA SER A 3 13.59 1.10 -10.85
C SER A 3 15.07 0.72 -10.91
N ALA A 4 15.87 1.21 -9.95
CA ALA A 4 17.28 0.83 -9.81
C ALA A 4 17.45 -0.50 -9.06
N ALA A 5 16.49 -0.85 -8.20
CA ALA A 5 16.57 -1.97 -7.26
C ALA A 5 15.89 -3.25 -7.80
N VAL A 6 14.77 -3.11 -8.51
CA VAL A 6 13.93 -4.23 -8.98
C VAL A 6 13.63 -4.17 -10.48
N GLY A 7 14.25 -3.23 -11.20
CA GLY A 7 14.08 -3.09 -12.66
C GLY A 7 12.78 -2.39 -13.05
N ASP A 8 11.96 -3.02 -13.89
CA ASP A 8 10.79 -2.37 -14.48
C ASP A 8 9.65 -2.25 -13.45
N VAL A 9 9.12 -1.03 -13.29
CA VAL A 9 7.98 -0.76 -12.40
C VAL A 9 6.83 -0.18 -13.21
N TRP A 10 5.75 -0.93 -13.29
CA TRP A 10 4.53 -0.54 -13.99
C TRP A 10 3.69 0.43 -13.14
N SER A 11 3.02 1.38 -13.78
CA SER A 11 2.18 2.31 -13.03
C SER A 11 1.10 2.94 -13.91
N ASN A 12 0.05 3.42 -13.26
CA ASN A 12 -0.89 4.34 -13.89
C ASN A 12 -0.39 5.79 -13.90
N GLY A 13 0.62 6.14 -13.10
CA GLY A 13 1.39 7.39 -13.19
C GLY A 13 2.89 7.10 -13.40
N PRO A 14 3.31 6.50 -14.52
CA PRO A 14 4.67 5.98 -14.64
C PRO A 14 5.72 7.07 -14.84
N LEU A 15 6.91 6.87 -14.26
CA LEU A 15 8.08 7.74 -14.49
C LEU A 15 8.61 7.65 -15.93
N LYS A 16 8.44 6.49 -16.58
CA LYS A 16 8.81 6.26 -17.98
C LYS A 16 7.56 5.80 -18.74
N PRO A 17 7.18 6.45 -19.86
CA PRO A 17 5.96 6.10 -20.60
C PRO A 17 5.85 4.63 -21.01
N ALA A 18 6.98 3.95 -21.26
CA ALA A 18 7.03 2.54 -21.62
C ALA A 18 6.46 1.58 -20.54
N PHE A 19 6.34 2.03 -19.29
CA PHE A 19 5.82 1.24 -18.18
C PHE A 19 4.42 1.68 -17.72
N LYS A 20 3.66 2.36 -18.59
CA LYS A 20 2.24 2.62 -18.35
C LYS A 20 1.47 1.30 -18.30
N LEU A 21 0.65 1.12 -17.27
CA LEU A 21 -0.30 0.00 -17.20
C LEU A 21 -1.34 0.12 -18.33
N PRO A 22 -1.57 -0.96 -19.11
CA PRO A 22 -2.66 -0.97 -20.10
C PRO A 22 -4.05 -0.90 -19.45
N ASP A 23 -4.19 -1.47 -18.25
CA ASP A 23 -5.39 -1.43 -17.42
C ASP A 23 -4.96 -1.26 -15.96
N SER A 24 -5.27 -0.12 -15.36
CA SER A 24 -4.86 0.20 -13.99
C SER A 24 -5.55 -0.65 -12.93
N ASN A 25 -6.64 -1.35 -13.27
CA ASN A 25 -7.30 -2.31 -12.37
C ASN A 25 -6.53 -3.62 -12.24
N ARG A 26 -5.55 -3.88 -13.11
CA ARG A 26 -4.78 -5.12 -13.14
C ARG A 26 -3.29 -4.83 -12.93
N SER A 27 -2.74 -5.35 -11.84
CA SER A 27 -1.30 -5.30 -11.58
C SER A 27 -0.51 -6.09 -12.63
N ARG A 28 0.71 -5.64 -12.90
CA ARG A 28 1.68 -6.34 -13.77
C ARG A 28 3.06 -6.27 -13.15
N ALA A 29 3.66 -7.44 -12.88
CA ALA A 29 4.98 -7.55 -12.27
C ALA A 29 5.11 -6.62 -11.04
N HIS A 30 6.24 -5.95 -10.85
CA HIS A 30 6.33 -4.86 -9.89
C HIS A 30 5.51 -3.67 -10.38
N CYS A 31 4.58 -3.20 -9.58
CA CYS A 31 3.76 -2.04 -9.93
C CYS A 31 3.54 -1.10 -8.76
N ALA A 32 3.35 0.18 -9.08
CA ALA A 32 3.00 1.24 -8.16
C ALA A 32 1.75 1.94 -8.69
N LEU A 33 0.73 2.07 -7.85
CA LEU A 33 -0.57 2.57 -8.26
C LEU A 33 -0.88 3.82 -7.48
N ASP A 34 -1.19 4.89 -8.19
CA ASP A 34 -1.84 6.05 -7.60
C ASP A 34 -3.35 5.86 -7.70
N LEU A 35 -3.97 5.47 -6.58
CA LEU A 35 -5.42 5.30 -6.50
C LEU A 35 -6.17 6.64 -6.47
N GLY A 36 -5.46 7.77 -6.29
CA GLY A 36 -6.02 9.11 -6.31
C GLY A 36 -6.27 9.68 -7.70
N GLU A 37 -5.70 9.05 -8.73
CA GLU A 37 -5.87 9.45 -10.12
C GLU A 37 -7.34 9.42 -10.57
N GLU A 38 -7.66 10.23 -11.58
CA GLU A 38 -9.03 10.47 -12.05
C GLU A 38 -9.78 9.16 -12.35
N GLU A 39 -9.11 8.20 -12.98
CA GLU A 39 -9.67 6.90 -13.36
C GLU A 39 -10.24 6.08 -12.20
N PHE A 40 -9.80 6.36 -10.96
CA PHE A 40 -10.24 5.68 -9.75
C PHE A 40 -11.23 6.50 -8.91
N THR A 41 -11.33 7.80 -9.16
CA THR A 41 -12.09 8.75 -8.35
C THR A 41 -13.37 9.27 -9.03
N VAL A 42 -13.65 8.86 -10.28
CA VAL A 42 -14.93 9.17 -10.93
C VAL A 42 -16.11 8.65 -10.10
N GLY A 43 -16.93 9.58 -9.60
CA GLY A 43 -18.14 9.27 -8.82
C GLY A 43 -17.87 8.65 -7.44
N ARG A 44 -16.65 8.79 -6.91
CA ARG A 44 -16.24 8.25 -5.61
C ARG A 44 -15.38 9.27 -4.84
N PRO A 45 -15.38 9.23 -3.49
CA PRO A 45 -14.42 10.02 -2.72
C PRO A 45 -12.97 9.62 -3.02
N HIS A 46 -12.04 10.56 -2.85
CA HIS A 46 -10.61 10.28 -2.96
C HIS A 46 -10.16 9.23 -1.93
N PRO A 47 -9.23 8.31 -2.25
CA PRO A 47 -8.83 7.22 -1.34
C PRO A 47 -8.17 7.65 -0.03
N MET A 48 -7.75 8.92 0.08
CA MET A 48 -7.30 9.49 1.36
C MET A 48 -8.47 9.74 2.33
N ILE A 49 -9.69 9.95 1.81
CA ILE A 49 -10.89 10.27 2.57
C ILE A 49 -11.69 8.99 2.86
N ASP A 50 -11.75 8.07 1.91
CA ASP A 50 -12.54 6.83 1.97
C ASP A 50 -11.67 5.62 1.60
N ASN A 51 -11.64 4.59 2.45
CA ASN A 51 -10.74 3.45 2.27
C ASN A 51 -11.33 2.32 1.42
N ASP A 52 -12.58 2.40 0.94
CA ASP A 52 -13.24 1.28 0.26
C ASP A 52 -12.44 0.79 -0.95
N LEU A 53 -11.93 1.71 -1.78
CA LEU A 53 -11.09 1.34 -2.92
C LEU A 53 -9.75 0.73 -2.48
N ARG A 54 -9.12 1.28 -1.42
CA ARG A 54 -7.85 0.78 -0.88
C ARG A 54 -8.01 -0.65 -0.36
N ILE A 55 -9.10 -0.92 0.36
CA ILE A 55 -9.43 -2.25 0.90
C ILE A 55 -9.69 -3.25 -0.23
N ARG A 56 -10.51 -2.88 -1.22
CA ARG A 56 -10.77 -3.74 -2.38
C ARG A 56 -9.49 -4.08 -3.12
N ARG A 57 -8.63 -3.09 -3.37
CA ARG A 57 -7.35 -3.33 -4.06
C ARG A 57 -6.41 -4.19 -3.23
N LEU A 58 -6.28 -3.92 -1.93
CA LEU A 58 -5.48 -4.73 -1.00
C LEU A 58 -5.87 -6.21 -1.04
N LEU A 59 -7.17 -6.51 -0.97
CA LEU A 59 -7.66 -7.89 -0.99
C LEU A 59 -7.49 -8.56 -2.36
N GLN A 60 -7.61 -7.80 -3.45
CA GLN A 60 -7.31 -8.29 -4.80
C GLN A 60 -5.84 -8.73 -4.90
N GLU A 61 -4.89 -7.88 -4.48
CA GLU A 61 -3.47 -8.21 -4.55
C GLU A 61 -3.09 -9.33 -3.59
N ALA A 62 -3.75 -9.44 -2.43
CA ALA A 62 -3.51 -10.53 -1.49
C ALA A 62 -3.86 -11.92 -2.06
N ALA A 63 -4.89 -11.97 -2.91
CA ALA A 63 -5.32 -13.19 -3.60
C ALA A 63 -4.41 -13.58 -4.77
N ASP A 64 -3.57 -12.68 -5.28
CA ASP A 64 -2.60 -13.01 -6.32
C ASP A 64 -1.41 -13.79 -5.71
N PRO A 65 -1.16 -15.04 -6.17
CA PRO A 65 -0.09 -15.86 -5.62
C PRO A 65 1.31 -15.31 -5.89
N THR A 66 1.47 -14.41 -6.86
CA THR A 66 2.75 -13.81 -7.25
C THR A 66 3.14 -12.60 -6.39
N VAL A 67 2.22 -12.06 -5.58
CA VAL A 67 2.47 -10.90 -4.73
C VAL A 67 3.08 -11.33 -3.41
N ALA A 68 4.34 -10.94 -3.18
CA ALA A 68 5.07 -11.19 -1.93
C ALA A 68 4.98 -10.01 -0.94
N VAL A 69 4.89 -8.78 -1.47
CA VAL A 69 4.90 -7.54 -0.68
C VAL A 69 3.83 -6.58 -1.19
N ILE A 70 3.08 -5.98 -0.28
CA ILE A 70 2.22 -4.83 -0.56
C ILE A 70 2.73 -3.66 0.27
N GLN A 71 3.13 -2.58 -0.42
CA GLN A 71 3.43 -1.31 0.23
C GLN A 71 2.22 -0.39 0.18
N LEU A 72 1.87 0.20 1.33
CA LEU A 72 0.86 1.23 1.45
C LEU A 72 1.54 2.54 1.89
N ASP A 73 1.02 3.68 1.44
CA ASP A 73 1.31 4.98 2.04
C ASP A 73 0.18 5.35 2.99
N LEU A 74 0.47 5.80 4.21
CA LEU A 74 -0.56 6.19 5.17
C LEU A 74 -0.34 7.64 5.55
N VAL A 75 -1.32 8.49 5.26
CA VAL A 75 -1.28 9.92 5.52
C VAL A 75 -2.40 10.30 6.47
N LEU A 76 -2.06 11.02 7.54
CA LEU A 76 -2.97 11.56 8.53
C LEU A 76 -3.16 13.07 8.33
N GLY A 77 -3.95 13.67 9.21
CA GLY A 77 -4.21 15.10 9.23
C GLY A 77 -5.58 15.47 8.68
N TYR A 78 -5.79 16.78 8.57
CA TYR A 78 -7.06 17.34 8.10
C TYR A 78 -7.34 16.93 6.65
N GLY A 79 -8.58 16.50 6.38
CA GLY A 79 -8.99 16.03 5.06
C GLY A 79 -8.64 14.57 4.76
N ALA A 80 -7.93 13.87 5.65
CA ALA A 80 -7.80 12.42 5.58
C ALA A 80 -8.96 11.71 6.33
N HIS A 81 -9.08 10.40 6.12
CA HIS A 81 -10.03 9.57 6.83
C HIS A 81 -9.90 9.76 8.36
N PRO A 82 -11.00 9.83 9.14
CA PRO A 82 -10.96 10.18 10.56
C PRO A 82 -10.34 9.09 11.45
N ASP A 83 -10.34 7.83 11.01
CA ASP A 83 -9.67 6.72 11.70
C ASP A 83 -9.24 5.61 10.72
N PRO A 84 -8.17 5.80 9.94
CA PRO A 84 -7.81 4.88 8.85
C PRO A 84 -7.46 3.48 9.36
N ALA A 85 -6.81 3.36 10.53
CA ALA A 85 -6.49 2.05 11.10
C ALA A 85 -7.74 1.24 11.44
N ARG A 86 -8.85 1.88 11.84
CA ARG A 86 -10.10 1.16 12.14
C ARG A 86 -10.60 0.31 10.97
N GLU A 87 -10.38 0.76 9.73
CA GLU A 87 -10.84 0.08 8.52
C GLU A 87 -9.74 -0.74 7.84
N LEU A 88 -8.55 -0.16 7.72
CA LEU A 88 -7.43 -0.82 7.02
C LEU A 88 -6.81 -1.94 7.85
N ALA A 89 -6.73 -1.84 9.18
CA ALA A 89 -6.11 -2.89 9.99
C ALA A 89 -6.84 -4.25 9.90
N PRO A 90 -8.19 -4.33 9.99
CA PRO A 90 -8.91 -5.57 9.70
C PRO A 90 -8.66 -6.11 8.29
N ALA A 91 -8.67 -5.25 7.26
CA ALA A 91 -8.44 -5.66 5.89
C ALA A 91 -7.00 -6.20 5.68
N ILE A 92 -6.01 -5.62 6.35
CA ILE A 92 -4.62 -6.09 6.33
C ILE A 92 -4.50 -7.47 6.97
N ARG A 93 -5.16 -7.71 8.11
CA ARG A 93 -5.21 -9.05 8.71
C ARG A 93 -5.84 -10.05 7.76
N GLN A 94 -6.96 -9.71 7.14
CA GLN A 94 -7.63 -10.56 6.15
C GLN A 94 -6.74 -10.84 4.94
N ALA A 95 -6.04 -9.84 4.39
CA ALA A 95 -5.10 -10.00 3.28
C ALA A 95 -3.99 -11.02 3.63
N ARG A 96 -3.41 -10.90 4.83
CA ARG A 96 -2.40 -11.84 5.31
C ARG A 96 -2.96 -13.24 5.52
N GLU A 97 -4.19 -13.37 6.03
CA GLU A 97 -4.86 -14.67 6.15
C GLU A 97 -5.15 -15.33 4.79
N ILE A 98 -5.55 -14.56 3.78
CA ILE A 98 -5.75 -15.06 2.41
C ILE A 98 -4.45 -15.69 1.89
N ALA A 99 -3.33 -14.98 2.03
CA ALA A 99 -2.02 -15.49 1.62
C ALA A 99 -1.61 -16.73 2.44
N ALA A 100 -1.78 -16.70 3.76
CA ALA A 100 -1.42 -17.80 4.65
C ALA A 100 -2.21 -19.09 4.34
N ARG A 101 -3.51 -18.98 4.04
CA ARG A 101 -4.35 -20.13 3.62
C ARG A 101 -3.89 -20.75 2.30
N ALA A 102 -3.23 -19.96 1.45
CA ALA A 102 -2.61 -20.42 0.22
C ALA A 102 -1.14 -20.89 0.42
N GLY A 103 -0.67 -21.02 1.67
CA GLY A 103 0.69 -21.46 1.98
C GLY A 103 1.76 -20.41 1.68
N ARG A 104 1.38 -19.13 1.59
CA ARG A 104 2.26 -18.01 1.24
C ARG A 104 2.39 -17.06 2.42
N GLU A 105 3.54 -16.40 2.52
CA GLU A 105 3.67 -15.21 3.37
C GLU A 105 3.42 -13.96 2.53
N LEU A 106 2.62 -13.04 3.07
CA LEU A 106 2.40 -11.72 2.48
C LEU A 106 2.85 -10.66 3.49
N LEU A 107 3.84 -9.87 3.09
CA LEU A 107 4.33 -8.76 3.88
C LEU A 107 3.59 -7.47 3.52
N VAL A 108 3.15 -6.75 4.53
CA VAL A 108 2.54 -5.42 4.36
C VAL A 108 3.45 -4.40 5.01
N ILE A 109 3.92 -3.45 4.21
CA ILE A 109 4.91 -2.43 4.62
C ILE A 109 4.27 -1.06 4.43
N SER A 110 4.52 -0.15 5.37
CA SER A 110 4.02 1.21 5.23
C SER A 110 4.94 2.20 5.91
N ALA A 111 4.87 3.46 5.49
CA ALA A 111 5.24 4.58 6.35
C ALA A 111 3.97 5.34 6.73
N LEU A 112 3.92 5.82 7.97
CA LEU A 112 2.85 6.68 8.46
C LEU A 112 3.36 8.13 8.45
N THR A 113 2.64 9.01 7.78
CA THR A 113 2.95 10.44 7.66
C THR A 113 1.89 11.22 8.43
N GLY A 114 2.31 11.96 9.44
CA GLY A 114 1.43 12.71 10.33
C GLY A 114 2.11 12.96 11.68
N THR A 115 1.34 13.48 12.62
CA THR A 115 1.79 13.88 13.96
C THR A 115 0.79 13.43 15.04
N ASP A 116 1.22 13.46 16.30
CA ASP A 116 0.31 13.15 17.42
C ASP A 116 -0.81 14.20 17.60
N ASP A 117 -0.61 15.41 17.06
CA ASP A 117 -1.58 16.52 17.08
C ASP A 117 -2.63 16.42 15.96
N ASP A 118 -2.45 15.52 14.99
CA ASP A 118 -3.47 15.28 13.97
C ASP A 118 -4.73 14.64 14.57
N PRO A 119 -5.93 14.88 14.00
CA PRO A 119 -7.19 14.35 14.55
C PRO A 119 -7.21 12.82 14.77
N GLN A 120 -6.46 12.07 13.96
CA GLN A 120 -6.36 10.62 14.03
C GLN A 120 -5.41 10.12 15.14
N ASN A 121 -4.52 11.00 15.62
CA ASN A 121 -3.38 10.76 16.51
C ASN A 121 -2.37 9.73 15.95
N PHE A 122 -1.16 10.19 15.60
CA PHE A 122 -0.10 9.35 15.03
C PHE A 122 0.20 8.09 15.84
N THR A 123 0.48 8.22 17.14
CA THR A 123 0.89 7.10 18.00
C THR A 123 -0.18 6.01 18.04
N ARG A 124 -1.45 6.40 18.21
CA ARG A 124 -2.59 5.47 18.20
C ARG A 124 -2.69 4.72 16.86
N GLN A 125 -2.59 5.43 15.73
CA GLN A 125 -2.67 4.81 14.41
C GLN A 125 -1.48 3.86 14.18
N ALA A 126 -0.26 4.28 14.52
CA ALA A 126 0.95 3.48 14.39
C ALA A 126 0.87 2.17 15.18
N GLN A 127 0.39 2.21 16.42
CA GLN A 127 0.18 1.03 17.25
C GLN A 127 -0.84 0.07 16.63
N ALA A 128 -1.96 0.60 16.12
CA ALA A 128 -3.00 -0.22 15.50
C ALA A 128 -2.51 -0.92 14.21
N PHE A 129 -1.74 -0.22 13.36
CA PHE A 129 -1.14 -0.83 12.17
C PHE A 129 -0.08 -1.88 12.52
N SER A 130 0.78 -1.58 13.49
CA SER A 130 1.79 -2.54 13.98
C SER A 130 1.14 -3.82 14.52
N ALA A 131 0.07 -3.67 15.31
CA ALA A 131 -0.72 -4.79 15.82
C ALA A 131 -1.45 -5.59 14.72
N ALA A 132 -1.70 -4.98 13.55
CA ALA A 132 -2.25 -5.67 12.39
C ALA A 132 -1.19 -6.49 11.62
N GLY A 133 0.09 -6.34 11.97
CA GLY A 133 1.21 -6.97 11.28
C GLY A 133 1.78 -6.14 10.13
N VAL A 134 1.56 -4.82 10.14
CA VAL A 134 2.25 -3.90 9.22
C VAL A 134 3.67 -3.65 9.73
N THR A 135 4.65 -3.78 8.85
CA THR A 135 6.00 -3.27 9.11
C THR A 135 6.01 -1.77 8.86
N LEU A 136 6.02 -0.98 9.93
CA LEU A 136 6.13 0.48 9.85
C LEU A 136 7.59 0.92 9.69
N CYS A 137 7.86 1.66 8.63
CA CYS A 137 9.15 2.29 8.35
C CYS A 137 9.09 3.78 8.69
N ALA A 138 10.28 4.39 8.89
CA ALA A 138 10.41 5.80 9.24
C ALA A 138 10.00 6.74 8.08
N SER A 139 10.07 6.28 6.84
CA SER A 139 9.71 7.07 5.66
C SER A 139 9.23 6.20 4.50
N ASN A 140 8.51 6.79 3.54
CA ASN A 140 8.12 6.11 2.30
C ASN A 140 9.34 5.64 1.48
N SER A 141 10.47 6.34 1.58
CA SER A 141 11.73 5.91 0.97
C SER A 141 12.26 4.62 1.63
N ASP A 142 12.21 4.53 2.95
CA ASP A 142 12.67 3.34 3.68
C ASP A 142 11.74 2.15 3.43
N ALA A 143 10.43 2.39 3.41
CA ALA A 143 9.45 1.37 3.01
C ALA A 143 9.74 0.84 1.60
N ALA A 144 10.00 1.75 0.64
CA ALA A 144 10.33 1.39 -0.74
C ALA A 144 11.61 0.55 -0.84
N ARG A 145 12.65 0.90 -0.06
CA ARG A 145 13.90 0.15 0.00
C ARG A 145 13.71 -1.23 0.61
N LEU A 146 12.96 -1.34 1.70
CA LEU A 146 12.67 -2.62 2.34
C LEU A 146 11.87 -3.53 1.41
N ALA A 147 10.83 -3.00 0.74
CA ALA A 147 10.05 -3.75 -0.24
C ALA A 147 10.93 -4.30 -1.37
N ALA A 148 11.87 -3.48 -1.87
CA ALA A 148 12.82 -3.91 -2.89
C ALA A 148 13.77 -5.01 -2.40
N LEU A 149 14.32 -4.86 -1.19
CA LEU A 149 15.24 -5.83 -0.60
C LEU A 149 14.58 -7.21 -0.41
N ILE A 150 13.29 -7.24 -0.08
CA ILE A 150 12.55 -8.50 0.10
C ILE A 150 12.44 -9.27 -1.21
N VAL A 151 12.15 -8.58 -2.32
CA VAL A 151 11.93 -9.24 -3.63
C VAL A 151 13.22 -9.36 -4.45
N ASN A 152 14.24 -8.57 -4.11
CA ASN A 152 15.59 -8.68 -4.66
C ASN A 152 16.62 -8.45 -3.53
N PRO A 153 17.07 -9.51 -2.84
CA PRO A 153 18.02 -9.40 -1.72
C PRO A 153 19.40 -8.82 -2.08
N ASN A 154 19.72 -8.73 -3.37
CA ASN A 154 20.98 -8.16 -3.87
C ASN A 154 20.84 -6.71 -4.36
N ALA A 155 19.68 -6.08 -4.12
CA ALA A 155 19.37 -4.71 -4.51
C ALA A 155 20.03 -3.63 -3.64
#